data_AF-A0A178W873-F1
#
_entry.id   AF-A0A178W873-F1
#
_cell.length_a   1.000
_cell.length_b   1.000
_cell.length_c   1.000
_cell.angle_alpha   90.00
_cell.angle_beta   90.00
_cell.angle_gamma   90.00
#
_symmetry.space_group_name_H-M   'P 1'
#
loop_
_entity.id
_entity.type
_entity.pdbx_description
1 polymer ?
#
loop_
_entity_poly.entity_id
_entity_poly.type
_entity_poly.pdbx_seq_one_letter_code
_entity_poly.pdbx_strand_id
1 'polypeptide(L)'
;MENQESDEPMQKKPHLLDSVSPNSMARNSSPSHPIAKSVDATVLQLQNQKLVQQLDLQKKQLYDVESKIQELQLNQTSYDDELISVNQLWNQLVDDLILLGVRAGANQEALNYLDIVDKKRGSVPPCAADETFLCRLLQVDSLDTSKSDEVVRKVEEALALRHSSTMELMGLFENTIDTQKTKAESISQSLHAVKSTEDATIQLSSINDLMKEESKNLREMIDALHVRHKEHSEQIQAYISSHSTDQSELKHLKGQLEEIKAELEENRRKLITLKMQKDAACEGHVTSPAIANGSLSPEKPVDKTKLRELKDSIDEIKIMAEGRLSELQASQEYNLSLSRQCQDIENELKDDQYIYSSRLYSLINDRIHHWNAELDRYKILTEAIQAERSFVMRRDKELNLRAESLEAANHKTTTVGSRIEVLEKKLQSCIIEKNGLELETEEAIQDSERQDIKSEFIAMASTLSKEMEMMEAQLKRWKDTAQDALYLREQAQSLRVSLSNKV
;
A
#
# COMPACT_ATOMS: atom_id res chain seq x y z
N MET A 1 -4.93 64.95 29.30
CA MET A 1 -5.56 64.74 30.62
C MET A 1 -5.22 63.33 31.00
N GLU A 2 -4.11 63.20 31.73
CA GLU A 2 -4.01 62.70 33.13
C GLU A 2 -3.61 61.22 33.11
N ASN A 3 -2.33 60.85 33.23
CA ASN A 3 -1.44 60.76 34.41
C ASN A 3 -1.88 59.73 35.48
N GLN A 4 -1.08 58.65 35.58
CA GLN A 4 -0.68 57.85 36.78
C GLN A 4 0.06 56.62 36.22
N GLU A 5 1.38 56.38 36.29
CA GLU A 5 2.49 56.61 37.24
C GLU A 5 2.53 55.64 38.45
N SER A 6 3.74 55.08 38.67
CA SER A 6 4.24 54.09 39.65
C SER A 6 3.95 52.60 39.39
N ASP A 7 4.88 51.65 39.54
CA ASP A 7 6.23 51.66 40.14
C ASP A 7 7.03 50.44 39.63
N GLU A 8 8.26 50.66 39.14
CA GLU A 8 9.29 49.61 38.98
C GLU A 8 10.00 49.36 40.33
N PRO A 9 10.59 48.17 40.52
CA PRO A 9 11.90 48.12 41.16
C PRO A 9 12.93 47.45 40.26
N MET A 10 13.95 48.24 39.93
CA MET A 10 15.27 47.79 39.50
C MET A 10 15.81 46.71 40.44
N GLN A 11 16.35 45.60 39.90
CA GLN A 11 17.51 44.95 40.51
C GLN A 11 18.28 44.02 39.55
N LYS A 12 19.41 44.58 39.07
CA LYS A 12 20.76 43.99 38.96
C LYS A 12 20.92 42.60 38.30
N LYS A 13 21.45 42.65 37.07
CA LYS A 13 22.26 41.60 36.41
C LYS A 13 23.39 41.10 37.33
N PRO A 14 23.66 39.78 37.42
CA PRO A 14 24.96 39.28 37.84
C PRO A 14 25.88 39.12 36.63
N HIS A 15 27.05 39.73 36.74
CA HIS A 15 28.16 39.63 35.81
C HIS A 15 28.82 38.25 35.81
N LEU A 16 29.38 37.91 34.65
CA LEU A 16 30.39 36.86 34.46
C LEU A 16 31.45 36.91 35.57
N LEU A 17 31.82 35.74 36.10
CA LEU A 17 33.07 35.57 36.84
C LEU A 17 33.99 34.67 36.02
N ASP A 18 34.99 35.34 35.44
CA ASP A 18 36.18 34.76 34.86
C ASP A 18 36.92 33.87 35.86
N SER A 19 37.39 32.75 35.33
CA SER A 19 38.36 31.84 35.89
C SER A 19 39.72 32.52 36.03
N VAL A 20 40.14 32.80 37.26
CA VAL A 20 41.52 33.24 37.54
C VAL A 20 42.29 32.10 38.21
N SER A 21 43.21 31.50 37.45
CA SER A 21 44.31 30.68 37.97
C SER A 21 45.24 31.50 38.86
N PRO A 22 45.75 30.98 39.98
CA PRO A 22 46.79 31.65 40.74
C PRO A 22 48.16 31.05 40.41
N ASN A 23 48.95 31.74 39.57
CA ASN A 23 50.40 31.54 39.49
C ASN A 23 51.08 32.90 39.60
N SER A 24 51.54 33.24 40.81
CA SER A 24 52.51 34.31 41.02
C SER A 24 53.41 33.94 42.19
N MET A 25 54.68 33.66 41.86
CA MET A 25 55.77 33.45 42.79
C MET A 25 56.03 34.72 43.63
N ALA A 26 56.16 34.57 44.93
CA ALA A 26 56.82 35.55 45.79
C ALA A 26 57.88 34.84 46.64
N ARG A 27 59.10 35.36 46.54
CA ARG A 27 60.35 34.83 47.06
C ARG A 27 60.58 35.34 48.49
N ASN A 28 61.09 34.45 49.34
CA ASN A 28 61.88 34.70 50.56
C ASN A 28 61.20 35.29 51.80
N SER A 29 61.01 34.43 52.82
CA SER A 29 61.67 34.59 54.13
C SER A 29 61.36 33.38 55.02
N SER A 30 62.38 32.59 55.38
CA SER A 30 62.31 31.63 56.48
C SER A 30 62.35 32.37 57.82
N PRO A 31 61.61 31.88 58.82
CA PRO A 31 62.28 31.53 60.06
C PRO A 31 61.81 30.17 60.61
N SER A 32 62.80 29.33 60.95
CA SER A 32 62.81 28.37 62.07
C SER A 32 61.49 27.70 62.50
N HIS A 33 61.40 26.38 62.28
CA HIS A 33 60.61 25.46 63.12
C HIS A 33 61.14 25.46 64.57
N PRO A 34 60.39 25.02 65.62
CA PRO A 34 59.24 24.10 65.58
C PRO A 34 58.11 24.42 66.59
N ILE A 35 56.84 24.42 66.19
CA ILE A 35 55.73 24.08 67.12
C ILE A 35 54.64 23.40 66.29
N ALA A 36 54.30 22.18 66.67
CA ALA A 36 53.07 21.51 66.26
C ALA A 36 51.89 22.39 66.69
N LYS A 37 51.41 23.24 65.78
CA LYS A 37 50.06 23.77 65.88
C LYS A 37 49.16 22.58 65.60
N SER A 38 48.59 22.01 66.65
CA SER A 38 47.39 21.20 66.51
C SER A 38 46.44 22.03 65.66
N VAL A 39 46.27 21.65 64.39
CA VAL A 39 45.18 22.21 63.59
C VAL A 39 43.94 21.90 64.42
N ASP A 40 43.29 22.95 64.91
CA ASP A 40 42.20 22.80 65.87
C ASP A 40 41.15 21.93 65.19
N ALA A 41 41.04 20.68 65.66
CA ALA A 41 40.25 19.64 65.00
C ALA A 41 38.79 20.09 64.87
N THR A 42 38.35 20.97 65.78
CA THR A 42 37.05 21.60 65.79
C THR A 42 36.84 22.58 64.62
N VAL A 43 37.86 23.35 64.24
CA VAL A 43 37.82 24.28 63.10
C VAL A 43 37.80 23.53 61.77
N LEU A 44 38.61 22.46 61.64
CA LEU A 44 38.56 21.58 60.47
C LEU A 44 37.20 20.86 60.35
N GLN A 45 36.65 20.41 61.49
CA GLN A 45 35.34 19.76 61.51
C GLN A 45 34.23 20.72 61.08
N LEU A 46 34.26 21.97 61.54
CA LEU A 46 33.32 23.02 61.12
C LEU A 46 33.46 23.34 59.62
N GLN A 47 34.69 23.43 59.11
CA GLN A 47 34.96 23.70 57.70
C GLN A 47 34.51 22.53 56.81
N ASN A 48 34.75 21.29 57.23
CA ASN A 48 34.24 20.10 56.55
C ASN A 48 32.72 20.04 56.57
N GLN A 49 32.08 20.38 57.69
CA GLN A 49 30.61 20.43 57.77
C GLN A 49 30.02 21.47 56.81
N LYS A 50 30.65 22.64 56.68
CA LYS A 50 30.25 23.67 55.71
C LYS A 50 30.42 23.20 54.27
N LEU A 51 31.52 22.52 53.95
CA LEU A 51 31.75 21.94 52.61
C LEU A 51 30.74 20.84 52.29
N VAL A 52 30.39 19.99 53.26
CA VAL A 52 29.34 18.96 53.09
C VAL A 52 27.99 19.62 52.81
N GLN A 53 27.60 20.65 53.56
CA GLN A 53 26.36 21.39 53.30
C GLN A 53 26.36 22.04 51.91
N GLN A 54 27.49 22.58 51.46
CA GLN A 54 27.62 23.15 50.12
C GLN A 54 27.54 22.07 49.03
N LEU A 55 28.14 20.89 49.26
CA LEU A 55 28.04 19.73 48.38
C LEU A 55 26.61 19.21 48.28
N ASP A 56 25.89 19.13 49.40
CA ASP A 56 24.51 18.67 49.43
C ASP A 56 23.56 19.67 48.74
N LEU A 57 23.82 20.98 48.87
CA LEU A 57 23.09 22.00 48.11
C LEU A 57 23.35 21.88 46.61
N GLN A 58 24.61 21.69 46.19
CA GLN A 58 24.96 21.50 44.78
C GLN A 58 24.38 20.21 44.21
N LYS A 59 24.40 19.11 44.97
CA LYS A 59 23.75 17.85 44.58
C LYS A 59 22.25 18.05 44.36
N LYS A 60 21.58 18.76 45.26
CA LYS A 60 20.14 19.06 45.09
C LYS A 60 19.88 19.88 43.82
N GLN A 61 20.68 20.92 43.57
CA GLN A 61 20.58 21.70 42.34
C GLN A 61 20.82 20.86 41.08
N LEU A 62 21.77 19.93 41.10
CA LEU A 62 22.01 19.01 39.99
C LEU A 62 20.81 18.06 39.78
N TYR A 63 20.24 17.51 40.85
CA TYR A 63 19.03 16.68 40.74
C TYR A 63 17.84 17.46 40.19
N ASP A 64 17.64 18.71 40.60
CA ASP A 64 16.56 19.57 40.09
C ASP A 64 16.74 19.84 38.59
N VAL A 65 17.97 20.12 38.15
CA VAL A 65 18.29 20.32 36.72
C VAL A 65 18.13 19.04 35.92
N GLU A 66 18.61 17.90 36.43
CA GLU A 66 18.47 16.59 35.78
C GLU A 66 16.99 16.21 35.62
N SER A 67 16.18 16.44 36.66
CA SER A 67 14.72 16.26 36.58
C SER A 67 14.09 17.17 35.54
N LYS A 68 14.55 18.42 35.41
CA LYS A 68 14.03 19.34 34.37
C LYS A 68 14.44 18.91 32.97
N ILE A 69 15.65 18.40 32.78
CA ILE A 69 16.10 17.85 31.49
C ILE A 69 15.24 16.66 31.09
N GLN A 70 14.96 15.73 32.02
CA GLN A 70 14.09 14.59 31.74
C GLN A 70 12.67 15.00 31.37
N GLU A 71 12.10 15.99 32.07
CA GLU A 71 10.79 16.55 31.74
C GLU A 71 10.76 17.18 30.33
N LEU A 72 11.80 17.97 29.99
CA LEU A 72 11.91 18.58 28.67
C LEU A 72 12.09 17.54 27.57
N GLN A 73 12.88 16.50 27.80
CA GLN A 73 13.05 15.38 26.86
C GLN A 73 11.72 14.66 26.61
N LEU A 74 10.94 14.39 27.67
CA LEU A 74 9.63 13.76 27.51
C LEU A 74 8.67 14.66 26.70
N ASN A 75 8.62 15.96 27.02
CA ASN A 75 7.79 16.91 26.29
C ASN A 75 8.23 17.03 24.82
N GLN A 76 9.54 17.02 24.54
CA GLN A 76 10.07 17.04 23.19
C GLN A 76 9.69 15.76 22.43
N THR A 77 9.83 14.58 23.02
CA THR A 77 9.41 13.32 22.38
C THR A 77 7.91 13.31 22.07
N SER A 78 7.07 13.82 22.98
CA SER A 78 5.63 13.95 22.74
C SER A 78 5.32 14.90 21.58
N TYR A 79 6.02 16.02 21.50
CA TYR A 79 5.85 16.99 20.41
C TYR A 79 6.33 16.43 19.07
N ASP A 80 7.46 15.72 19.06
CA ASP A 80 7.98 15.06 17.86
C ASP A 80 7.02 13.98 17.35
N ASP A 81 6.41 13.20 18.26
CA ASP A 81 5.39 12.20 17.92
C ASP A 81 4.12 12.84 17.29
N GLU A 82 3.66 13.97 17.84
CA GLU A 82 2.57 14.75 17.26
C GLU A 82 2.93 15.27 15.86
N LEU A 83 4.14 15.81 15.69
CA LEU A 83 4.61 16.36 14.43
C LEU A 83 4.76 15.28 13.34
N ILE A 84 5.27 14.10 13.71
CA ILE A 84 5.31 12.91 12.84
C ILE A 84 3.90 12.52 12.41
N SER A 85 2.95 12.49 13.36
CA SER A 85 1.56 12.14 13.10
C SER A 85 0.88 13.13 12.14
N VAL A 86 1.06 14.44 12.35
CA VAL A 86 0.56 15.49 11.45
C VAL A 86 1.14 15.33 10.04
N ASN A 87 2.44 15.05 9.93
CA ASN A 87 3.08 14.84 8.64
C ASN A 87 2.55 13.60 7.90
N GLN A 88 2.29 12.51 8.62
CA GLN A 88 1.68 11.30 8.07
C GLN A 88 0.27 11.57 7.56
N LEU A 89 -0.57 12.23 8.36
CA LEU A 89 -1.95 12.58 7.99
C LEU A 89 -1.98 13.52 6.77
N TRP A 90 -1.05 14.46 6.69
CA TRP A 90 -0.97 15.35 5.53
C TRP A 90 -0.54 14.61 4.26
N ASN A 91 0.42 13.68 4.36
CA ASN A 91 0.78 12.84 3.21
C ASN A 91 -0.41 12.00 2.75
N GLN A 92 -1.13 11.40 3.69
CA GLN A 92 -2.35 10.65 3.38
C GLN A 92 -3.42 11.53 2.72
N LEU A 93 -3.62 12.76 3.18
CA LEU A 93 -4.54 13.71 2.55
C LEU A 93 -4.17 13.98 1.08
N VAL A 94 -2.88 14.16 0.79
CA VAL A 94 -2.39 14.35 -0.59
C VAL A 94 -2.67 13.10 -1.42
N ASP A 95 -2.34 11.92 -0.91
CA ASP A 95 -2.58 10.65 -1.62
C ASP A 95 -4.08 10.41 -1.89
N ASP A 96 -4.92 10.70 -0.91
CA ASP A 96 -6.38 10.58 -1.00
C ASP A 96 -6.97 11.58 -2.01
N LEU A 97 -6.49 12.84 -2.01
CA LEU A 97 -6.91 13.85 -2.99
C LEU A 97 -6.54 13.42 -4.42
N ILE A 98 -5.36 12.84 -4.63
CA ILE A 98 -4.96 12.33 -5.94
C ILE A 98 -5.85 11.14 -6.34
N LEU A 99 -6.08 10.18 -5.44
CA LEU A 99 -6.93 9.02 -5.70
C LEU A 99 -8.37 9.43 -6.03
N LEU A 100 -8.93 10.38 -5.27
CA LEU A 100 -10.26 10.91 -5.50
C LEU A 100 -10.34 11.68 -6.82
N GLY A 101 -9.32 12.48 -7.16
CA GLY A 101 -9.20 13.13 -8.46
C GLY A 101 -9.23 12.14 -9.62
N VAL A 102 -8.44 11.08 -9.52
CA VAL A 102 -8.42 9.98 -10.50
C VAL A 102 -9.80 9.32 -10.60
N ARG A 103 -10.47 9.02 -9.49
CA ARG A 103 -11.82 8.44 -9.49
C ARG A 103 -12.89 9.37 -10.07
N ALA A 104 -12.73 10.67 -9.91
CA ALA A 104 -13.60 11.68 -10.50
C ALA A 104 -13.35 11.88 -12.01
N GLY A 105 -12.39 11.16 -12.61
CA GLY A 105 -12.09 11.24 -14.04
C GLY A 105 -11.08 12.34 -14.40
N ALA A 106 -10.24 12.77 -13.44
CA ALA A 106 -9.11 13.64 -13.75
C ALA A 106 -8.09 12.90 -14.64
N ASN A 107 -7.58 13.61 -15.64
CA ASN A 107 -6.61 13.11 -16.62
C ASN A 107 -5.22 12.85 -15.97
N GLN A 108 -4.24 12.45 -16.80
CA GLN A 108 -2.83 12.20 -16.46
C GLN A 108 -2.16 13.27 -15.57
N GLU A 109 -2.66 14.51 -15.57
CA GLU A 109 -2.20 15.63 -14.74
C GLU A 109 -2.28 15.33 -13.24
N ALA A 110 -3.35 14.68 -12.75
CA ALA A 110 -3.44 14.27 -11.35
C ALA A 110 -2.45 13.14 -11.02
N LEU A 111 -2.17 12.26 -11.98
CA LEU A 111 -1.19 11.17 -11.84
C LEU A 111 0.26 11.69 -11.86
N ASN A 112 0.53 12.86 -12.45
CA ASN A 112 1.86 13.49 -12.43
C ASN A 112 2.23 14.03 -11.04
N TYR A 113 1.26 14.42 -10.20
CA TYR A 113 1.51 14.83 -8.81
C TYR A 113 2.06 13.68 -7.96
N LEU A 114 1.62 12.44 -8.20
CA LEU A 114 2.17 11.23 -7.57
C LEU A 114 3.67 11.06 -7.89
N ASP A 115 4.06 11.27 -9.15
CA ASP A 115 5.43 11.09 -9.64
C ASP A 115 6.38 12.16 -9.07
N ILE A 116 5.89 13.39 -8.84
CA ILE A 116 6.64 14.48 -8.19
C ILE A 116 6.89 14.18 -6.71
N VAL A 117 5.91 13.59 -6.01
CA VAL A 117 6.02 13.27 -4.59
C VAL A 117 6.97 12.08 -4.36
N ASP A 118 6.90 11.05 -5.21
CA ASP A 118 7.77 9.87 -5.09
C ASP A 118 9.22 10.18 -5.48
N LYS A 119 9.46 10.97 -6.54
CA LYS A 119 10.81 11.37 -6.95
C LYS A 119 11.51 12.30 -5.96
N LYS A 120 10.76 13.06 -5.15
CA LYS A 120 11.29 13.96 -4.11
C LYS A 120 11.43 13.30 -2.74
N ARG A 121 10.89 12.11 -2.55
CA ARG A 121 11.04 11.28 -1.32
C ARG A 121 12.34 10.46 -1.36
N GLY A 122 13.41 11.02 -1.95
CA GLY A 122 14.69 10.35 -2.11
C GLY A 122 15.55 10.38 -0.84
N SER A 123 16.04 9.19 -0.44
CA SER A 123 17.02 8.83 0.61
C SER A 123 16.89 9.45 2.01
N VAL A 124 17.23 8.65 3.03
CA VAL A 124 17.38 9.14 4.41
C VAL A 124 18.56 10.12 4.44
N PRO A 125 18.37 11.39 4.83
CA PRO A 125 19.47 12.34 4.97
C PRO A 125 20.51 11.80 5.97
N PRO A 126 21.82 11.93 5.71
CA PRO A 126 22.87 11.51 6.63
C PRO A 126 23.02 12.52 7.78
N CYS A 127 21.92 12.88 8.44
CA CYS A 127 21.90 13.82 9.56
C CYS A 127 21.69 13.10 10.90
N ALA A 128 21.92 13.81 11.99
CA ALA A 128 21.67 13.28 13.32
C ALA A 128 20.15 12.99 13.52
N ALA A 129 19.82 12.05 14.42
CA ALA A 129 18.46 11.54 14.58
C ALA A 129 17.44 12.65 14.95
N ASP A 130 17.91 13.67 15.65
CA ASP A 130 17.21 14.90 16.05
C ASP A 130 16.93 15.87 14.90
N GLU A 131 17.74 15.86 13.83
CA GLU A 131 17.56 16.74 12.67
C GLU A 131 16.83 16.07 11.50
N THR A 132 16.58 14.77 11.60
CA THR A 132 16.05 13.93 10.50
C THR A 132 14.68 14.40 10.00
N PHE A 133 13.84 14.86 10.92
CA PHE A 133 12.53 15.39 10.57
C PHE A 133 12.64 16.68 9.75
N LEU A 134 13.40 17.67 10.24
CA LEU A 134 13.55 18.95 9.55
C LEU A 134 14.27 18.80 8.21
N CYS A 135 15.34 18.00 8.15
CA CYS A 135 16.06 17.72 6.91
C CYS A 135 15.13 17.12 5.84
N ARG A 136 14.24 16.20 6.24
CA ARG A 136 13.23 15.61 5.34
C ARG A 136 12.13 16.61 4.94
N LEU A 137 11.71 17.49 5.84
CA LEU A 137 10.73 18.54 5.54
C LEU A 137 11.27 19.57 4.54
N LEU A 138 12.53 19.96 4.73
CA LEU A 138 13.22 20.98 3.93
C LEU A 138 13.87 20.41 2.65
N GLN A 139 13.97 19.09 2.52
CA GLN A 139 14.71 18.41 1.46
C GLN A 139 16.20 18.82 1.42
N VAL A 140 16.83 18.86 2.60
CA VAL A 140 18.24 19.26 2.77
C VAL A 140 19.01 18.14 3.49
N ASP A 141 20.25 17.87 3.08
CA ASP A 141 21.07 16.77 3.62
C ASP A 141 21.67 17.07 5.01
N SER A 142 21.92 18.33 5.33
CA SER A 142 22.33 18.78 6.67
C SER A 142 21.95 20.24 6.92
N LEU A 143 21.59 20.57 8.16
CA LEU A 143 21.34 21.94 8.57
C LEU A 143 22.63 22.60 9.04
N ASP A 144 23.06 23.66 8.35
CA ASP A 144 24.12 24.53 8.86
C ASP A 144 23.57 25.32 10.06
N THR A 145 23.92 24.89 11.27
CA THR A 145 23.38 25.37 12.56
C THR A 145 23.73 26.83 12.90
N SER A 146 24.24 27.62 11.95
CA SER A 146 24.84 28.92 12.25
C SER A 146 23.84 30.05 12.57
N LYS A 147 22.54 29.93 12.22
CA LYS A 147 21.49 30.92 12.56
C LYS A 147 20.11 30.26 12.70
N SER A 148 19.54 30.25 13.91
CA SER A 148 18.19 29.73 14.19
C SER A 148 17.10 30.38 13.32
N ASP A 149 17.20 31.70 13.10
CA ASP A 149 16.19 32.46 12.36
C ASP A 149 16.15 32.11 10.86
N GLU A 150 17.28 31.68 10.30
CA GLU A 150 17.37 31.19 8.92
C GLU A 150 16.62 29.88 8.74
N VAL A 151 16.74 28.97 9.72
CA VAL A 151 16.10 27.66 9.72
C VAL A 151 14.59 27.82 9.87
N VAL A 152 14.13 28.68 10.78
CA VAL A 152 12.70 28.97 10.97
C VAL A 152 12.08 29.49 9.68
N ARG A 153 12.70 30.47 9.01
CA ARG A 153 12.19 31.00 7.74
C ARG A 153 12.11 29.94 6.64
N LYS A 154 13.13 29.08 6.52
CA LYS A 154 13.10 27.97 5.54
C LYS A 154 11.98 26.99 5.81
N VAL A 155 11.71 26.69 7.08
CA VAL A 155 10.60 25.80 7.48
C VAL A 155 9.26 26.44 7.13
N GLU A 156 9.08 27.73 7.41
CA GLU A 156 7.88 28.47 7.04
C GLU A 156 7.65 28.48 5.51
N GLU A 157 8.70 28.74 4.73
CA GLU A 157 8.64 28.69 3.26
C GLU A 157 8.26 27.29 2.74
N ALA A 158 8.85 26.23 3.29
CA ALA A 158 8.54 24.85 2.90
C ALA A 158 7.10 24.45 3.25
N LEU A 159 6.60 24.86 4.42
CA LEU A 159 5.22 24.64 4.84
C LEU A 159 4.24 25.43 3.97
N ALA A 160 4.56 26.69 3.63
CA ALA A 160 3.75 27.51 2.74
C ALA A 160 3.68 26.90 1.32
N LEU A 161 4.81 26.41 0.80
CA LEU A 161 4.87 25.72 -0.48
C LEU A 161 4.02 24.45 -0.48
N ARG A 162 4.13 23.62 0.57
CA ARG A 162 3.35 22.40 0.73
C ARG A 162 1.85 22.70 0.80
N HIS A 163 1.47 23.71 1.58
CA HIS A 163 0.09 24.18 1.66
C HIS A 163 -0.43 24.66 0.30
N SER A 164 0.33 25.52 -0.39
CA SER A 164 -0.03 26.01 -1.73
C SER A 164 -0.22 24.89 -2.73
N SER A 165 0.70 23.90 -2.75
CA SER A 165 0.61 22.74 -3.64
C SER A 165 -0.60 21.85 -3.32
N THR A 166 -0.92 21.68 -2.04
CA THR A 166 -2.10 20.91 -1.60
C THR A 166 -3.40 21.63 -2.01
N MET A 167 -3.44 22.96 -1.88
CA MET A 167 -4.56 23.79 -2.32
C MET A 167 -4.77 23.77 -3.83
N GLU A 168 -3.68 23.81 -4.60
CA GLU A 168 -3.74 23.69 -6.07
C GLU A 168 -4.31 22.33 -6.48
N LEU A 169 -3.85 21.25 -5.87
CA LEU A 169 -4.39 19.91 -6.08
C LEU A 169 -5.88 19.81 -5.74
N MET A 170 -6.31 20.43 -4.63
CA MET A 170 -7.72 20.48 -4.25
C MET A 170 -8.57 21.27 -5.26
N GLY A 171 -8.04 22.37 -5.81
CA GLY A 171 -8.68 23.12 -6.89
C GLY A 171 -8.80 22.33 -8.19
N LEU A 172 -7.78 21.55 -8.56
CA LEU A 172 -7.86 20.63 -9.71
C LEU A 172 -8.96 19.57 -9.50
N PHE A 173 -9.09 19.05 -8.28
CA PHE A 173 -10.13 18.10 -7.93
C PHE A 173 -11.53 18.71 -8.03
N GLU A 174 -11.72 19.91 -7.48
CA GLU A 174 -13.00 20.65 -7.56
C GLU A 174 -13.40 20.91 -9.02
N ASN A 175 -12.47 21.40 -9.84
CA ASN A 175 -12.70 21.60 -11.28
C ASN A 175 -13.08 20.29 -12.01
N THR A 176 -12.47 19.16 -11.61
CA THR A 176 -12.80 17.84 -12.16
C THR A 176 -14.23 17.42 -11.80
N ILE A 177 -14.65 17.65 -10.55
CA ILE A 177 -16.03 17.38 -10.13
C ILE A 177 -17.02 18.25 -10.91
N ASP A 178 -16.72 19.54 -11.07
CA ASP A 178 -17.60 20.46 -11.80
C ASP A 178 -17.71 20.11 -13.29
N THR A 179 -16.62 19.72 -13.93
CA THR A 179 -16.64 19.24 -15.32
C THR A 179 -17.43 17.94 -15.47
N GLN A 180 -17.31 17.00 -14.54
CA GLN A 180 -18.17 15.81 -14.55
C GLN A 180 -19.64 16.11 -14.28
N LYS A 181 -19.93 17.02 -13.35
CA LYS A 181 -21.29 17.43 -13.02
C LYS A 181 -21.97 18.09 -14.22
N THR A 182 -21.28 19.01 -14.90
CA THR A 182 -21.78 19.64 -16.13
C THR A 182 -21.99 18.63 -17.25
N LYS A 183 -21.10 17.64 -17.41
CA LYS A 183 -21.27 16.51 -18.35
C LYS A 183 -22.53 15.69 -18.02
N ALA A 184 -22.74 15.34 -16.75
CA ALA A 184 -23.92 14.60 -16.31
C ALA A 184 -25.23 15.39 -16.51
N GLU A 185 -25.22 16.69 -16.21
CA GLU A 185 -26.35 17.58 -16.46
C GLU A 185 -26.65 17.72 -17.96
N SER A 186 -25.62 17.82 -18.80
CA SER A 186 -25.78 17.83 -20.26
C SER A 186 -26.42 16.54 -20.78
N ILE A 187 -26.00 15.37 -20.26
CA ILE A 187 -26.61 14.09 -20.61
C ILE A 187 -28.08 14.07 -20.19
N SER A 188 -28.38 14.48 -18.96
CA SER A 188 -29.76 14.54 -18.46
C SER A 188 -30.66 15.48 -19.30
N GLN A 189 -30.17 16.68 -19.62
CA GLN A 189 -30.88 17.65 -20.45
C GLN A 189 -31.11 17.13 -21.87
N SER A 190 -30.10 16.46 -22.45
CA SER A 190 -30.27 15.82 -23.76
C SER A 190 -31.42 14.81 -23.71
N LEU A 191 -31.37 13.82 -22.80
CA LEU A 191 -32.41 12.80 -22.63
C LEU A 191 -33.83 13.39 -22.46
N HIS A 192 -33.97 14.53 -21.78
CA HIS A 192 -35.25 15.22 -21.62
C HIS A 192 -35.72 16.01 -22.85
N ALA A 193 -34.83 16.42 -23.75
CA ALA A 193 -35.14 17.21 -24.94
C ALA A 193 -35.61 16.38 -26.15
N VAL A 194 -35.66 15.05 -26.03
CA VAL A 194 -36.11 14.14 -27.10
C VAL A 194 -37.60 14.34 -27.40
N LYS A 195 -37.92 14.96 -28.53
CA LYS A 195 -39.30 15.20 -29.00
C LYS A 195 -39.69 14.38 -30.24
N SER A 196 -38.71 13.82 -30.94
CA SER A 196 -38.85 13.09 -32.21
C SER A 196 -37.92 11.87 -32.23
N THR A 197 -38.24 10.87 -33.05
CA THR A 197 -37.41 9.66 -33.27
C THR A 197 -36.07 9.97 -33.94
N GLU A 198 -36.03 10.97 -34.83
CA GLU A 198 -34.79 11.44 -35.47
C GLU A 198 -33.88 12.13 -34.43
N ASP A 199 -34.47 13.00 -33.59
CA ASP A 199 -33.77 13.70 -32.50
C ASP A 199 -33.25 12.71 -31.45
N ALA A 200 -34.01 11.64 -31.16
CA ALA A 200 -33.57 10.57 -30.28
C ALA A 200 -32.30 9.89 -30.81
N THR A 201 -32.24 9.63 -32.11
CA THR A 201 -31.11 8.94 -32.75
C THR A 201 -29.85 9.81 -32.71
N ILE A 202 -29.98 11.11 -33.02
CA ILE A 202 -28.88 12.08 -32.95
C ILE A 202 -28.36 12.20 -31.52
N GLN A 203 -29.24 12.30 -30.52
CA GLN A 203 -28.80 12.42 -29.14
C GLN A 203 -28.21 11.15 -28.56
N LEU A 204 -28.76 9.97 -28.87
CA LEU A 204 -28.15 8.68 -28.52
C LEU A 204 -26.75 8.55 -29.11
N SER A 205 -26.54 9.03 -30.34
CA SER A 205 -25.20 9.05 -30.95
C SER A 205 -24.23 9.96 -30.19
N SER A 206 -24.69 11.14 -29.75
CA SER A 206 -23.90 12.07 -28.93
C SER A 206 -23.55 11.51 -27.55
N ILE A 207 -24.48 10.84 -26.87
CA ILE A 207 -24.24 10.17 -25.58
C ILE A 207 -23.24 9.03 -25.77
N ASN A 208 -23.38 8.25 -26.84
CA ASN A 208 -22.47 7.16 -27.17
C ASN A 208 -21.04 7.66 -27.45
N ASP A 209 -20.87 8.82 -28.09
CA ASP A 209 -19.55 9.42 -28.30
C ASP A 209 -18.94 9.92 -26.98
N LEU A 210 -19.73 10.52 -26.08
CA LEU A 210 -19.29 10.88 -24.72
C LEU A 210 -18.86 9.65 -23.89
N MET A 211 -19.56 8.53 -24.04
CA MET A 211 -19.22 7.25 -23.40
C MET A 211 -17.95 6.63 -23.98
N LYS A 212 -17.73 6.71 -25.29
CA LYS A 212 -16.50 6.24 -25.92
C LYS A 212 -15.28 7.01 -25.42
N GLU A 213 -15.38 8.33 -25.31
CA GLU A 213 -14.29 9.15 -24.77
C GLU A 213 -14.00 8.81 -23.31
N GLU A 214 -15.04 8.62 -22.48
CA GLU A 214 -14.87 8.15 -21.09
C GLU A 214 -14.18 6.78 -21.03
N SER A 215 -14.60 5.84 -21.87
CA SER A 215 -14.00 4.50 -21.93
C SER A 215 -12.53 4.54 -22.37
N LYS A 216 -12.18 5.46 -23.29
CA LYS A 216 -10.81 5.69 -23.72
C LYS A 216 -9.97 6.27 -22.57
N ASN A 217 -10.46 7.31 -21.89
CA ASN A 217 -9.78 7.92 -20.74
C ASN A 217 -9.53 6.91 -19.61
N LEU A 218 -10.53 6.08 -19.27
CA LEU A 218 -10.39 5.02 -18.28
C LEU A 218 -9.35 3.98 -18.69
N ARG A 219 -9.27 3.63 -19.98
CA ARG A 219 -8.26 2.69 -20.48
C ARG A 219 -6.85 3.26 -20.35
N GLU A 220 -6.64 4.49 -20.79
CA GLU A 220 -5.34 5.17 -20.67
C GLU A 220 -4.89 5.28 -19.20
N MET A 221 -5.83 5.56 -18.29
CA MET A 221 -5.58 5.59 -16.85
C MET A 221 -5.20 4.20 -16.30
N ILE A 222 -5.91 3.15 -16.67
CA ILE A 222 -5.61 1.77 -16.25
C ILE A 222 -4.22 1.36 -16.75
N ASP A 223 -3.89 1.70 -18.00
CA ASP A 223 -2.58 1.40 -18.58
C ASP A 223 -1.46 2.14 -17.83
N ALA A 224 -1.65 3.43 -17.50
CA ALA A 224 -0.71 4.19 -16.68
C ALA A 224 -0.54 3.57 -15.27
N LEU A 225 -1.64 3.14 -14.63
CA LEU A 225 -1.61 2.49 -13.33
C LEU A 225 -0.87 1.14 -13.38
N HIS A 226 -1.09 0.34 -14.42
CA HIS A 226 -0.37 -0.92 -14.61
C HIS A 226 1.14 -0.71 -14.80
N VAL A 227 1.55 0.30 -15.57
CA VAL A 227 2.97 0.65 -15.72
C VAL A 227 3.58 0.98 -14.36
N ARG A 228 2.90 1.76 -13.53
CA ARG A 228 3.39 2.10 -12.18
C ARG A 228 3.42 0.92 -11.22
N HIS A 229 2.39 0.07 -11.23
CA HIS A 229 2.38 -1.15 -10.44
C HIS A 229 3.56 -2.06 -10.79
N LYS A 230 3.89 -2.16 -12.09
CA LYS A 230 5.05 -2.90 -12.56
C LYS A 230 6.36 -2.30 -12.02
N GLU A 231 6.52 -0.97 -12.11
CA GLU A 231 7.70 -0.28 -11.58
C GLU A 231 7.89 -0.49 -10.07
N HIS A 232 6.83 -0.32 -9.26
CA HIS A 232 6.92 -0.59 -7.82
C HIS A 232 7.23 -2.06 -7.51
N SER A 233 6.66 -2.99 -8.28
CA SER A 233 6.97 -4.42 -8.12
C SER A 233 8.45 -4.70 -8.42
N GLU A 234 9.03 -4.06 -9.43
CA GLU A 234 10.45 -4.17 -9.76
C GLU A 234 11.33 -3.55 -8.66
N GLN A 235 10.96 -2.39 -8.12
CA GLN A 235 11.66 -1.75 -7.00
C GLN A 235 11.64 -2.61 -5.73
N ILE A 236 10.49 -3.18 -5.37
CA ILE A 236 10.34 -4.10 -4.24
C ILE A 236 11.23 -5.33 -4.43
N GLN A 237 11.23 -5.90 -5.63
CA GLN A 237 12.05 -7.06 -5.94
C GLN A 237 13.55 -6.74 -5.83
N ALA A 238 13.98 -5.58 -6.33
CA ALA A 238 15.35 -5.10 -6.19
C ALA A 238 15.75 -4.91 -4.72
N TYR A 239 14.88 -4.32 -3.91
CA TYR A 239 15.09 -4.17 -2.47
C TYR A 239 15.25 -5.51 -1.75
N ILE A 240 14.37 -6.49 -2.04
CA ILE A 240 14.45 -7.85 -1.48
C ILE A 240 15.79 -8.50 -1.85
N SER A 241 16.21 -8.37 -3.11
CA SER A 241 17.49 -8.91 -3.58
C SER A 241 18.69 -8.25 -2.88
N SER A 242 18.70 -6.92 -2.74
CA SER A 242 19.74 -6.19 -2.00
C SER A 242 19.80 -6.62 -0.55
N HIS A 243 18.66 -6.63 0.15
CA HIS A 243 18.59 -7.03 1.56
C HIS A 243 19.07 -8.47 1.77
N SER A 244 18.76 -9.39 0.84
CA SER A 244 19.29 -10.76 0.90
C SER A 244 20.81 -10.80 0.78
N THR A 245 21.39 -9.98 -0.09
CA THR A 245 22.85 -9.85 -0.25
C THR A 245 23.46 -9.29 1.02
N ASP A 246 22.96 -8.16 1.53
CA ASP A 246 23.44 -7.50 2.75
C ASP A 246 23.37 -8.45 3.96
N GLN A 247 22.28 -9.22 4.07
CA GLN A 247 22.10 -10.21 5.13
C GLN A 247 23.14 -11.35 5.04
N SER A 248 23.50 -11.77 3.82
CA SER A 248 24.53 -12.78 3.61
C SER A 248 25.93 -12.25 3.94
N GLU A 249 26.23 -11.01 3.59
CA GLU A 249 27.48 -10.32 3.93
C GLU A 249 27.62 -10.13 5.43
N LEU A 250 26.55 -9.72 6.12
CA LEU A 250 26.54 -9.61 7.58
C LEU A 250 26.83 -10.95 8.27
N LYS A 251 26.25 -12.06 7.77
CA LYS A 251 26.54 -13.40 8.31
C LYS A 251 28.00 -13.79 8.08
N HIS A 252 28.54 -13.49 6.89
CA HIS A 252 29.93 -13.74 6.56
C HIS A 252 30.89 -12.93 7.45
N LEU A 253 30.67 -11.62 7.58
CA LEU A 253 31.45 -10.72 8.44
C LEU A 253 31.38 -11.14 9.92
N LYS A 254 30.20 -11.56 10.39
CA LYS A 254 30.04 -12.11 11.74
C LYS A 254 30.89 -13.37 11.92
N GLY A 255 30.92 -14.26 10.92
CA GLY A 255 31.79 -15.44 10.93
C GLY A 255 33.27 -15.07 11.01
N GLN A 256 33.72 -14.13 10.17
CA GLN A 256 35.11 -13.63 10.19
C GLN A 256 35.48 -13.00 11.53
N LEU A 257 34.56 -12.26 12.16
CA LEU A 257 34.80 -11.66 13.48
C LEU A 257 34.99 -12.72 14.56
N GLU A 258 34.17 -13.78 14.56
CA GLU A 258 34.32 -14.88 15.52
C GLU A 258 35.60 -15.69 15.29
N GLU A 259 36.03 -15.86 14.03
CA GLU A 259 37.33 -16.46 13.69
C GLU A 259 38.49 -15.61 14.22
N ILE A 260 38.49 -14.29 13.97
CA ILE A 260 39.51 -13.36 14.48
C ILE A 260 39.54 -13.36 16.02
N LYS A 261 38.37 -13.40 16.68
CA LYS A 261 38.31 -13.52 18.16
C LYS A 261 38.92 -14.83 18.64
N ALA A 262 38.65 -15.95 17.96
CA ALA A 262 39.22 -17.25 18.31
C ALA A 262 40.76 -17.26 18.13
N GLU A 263 41.25 -16.70 17.03
CA GLU A 263 42.70 -16.53 16.79
C GLU A 263 43.36 -15.63 17.85
N LEU A 264 42.69 -14.55 18.26
CA LEU A 264 43.17 -13.66 19.31
C LEU A 264 43.29 -14.39 20.65
N GLU A 265 42.26 -15.15 21.04
CA GLU A 265 42.28 -15.96 22.26
C GLU A 265 43.35 -17.06 22.20
N GLU A 266 43.58 -17.68 21.05
CA GLU A 266 44.68 -18.62 20.88
C GLU A 266 46.06 -17.95 21.02
N ASN A 267 46.25 -16.78 20.41
CA ASN A 267 47.48 -16.00 20.56
C ASN A 267 47.71 -15.57 22.02
N ARG A 268 46.64 -15.22 22.75
CA ARG A 268 46.70 -14.91 24.18
C ARG A 268 47.14 -16.13 24.99
N ARG A 269 46.60 -17.33 24.71
CA ARG A 269 47.04 -18.58 25.35
C ARG A 269 48.51 -18.88 25.04
N LYS A 270 48.95 -18.74 23.79
CA LYS A 270 50.36 -18.90 23.38
C LYS A 270 51.28 -17.96 24.16
N LEU A 271 50.89 -16.69 24.34
CA LEU A 271 51.65 -15.70 25.09
C LEU A 271 51.79 -16.07 26.59
N ILE A 272 50.71 -16.56 27.21
CA ILE A 272 50.75 -17.02 28.61
C ILE A 272 51.73 -18.18 28.77
N THR A 273 51.67 -19.17 27.87
CA THR A 273 52.60 -20.31 27.87
C THR A 273 54.05 -19.88 27.74
N LEU A 274 54.35 -18.95 26.82
CA LEU A 274 55.70 -18.39 26.67
C LEU A 274 56.17 -17.63 27.92
N LYS A 275 55.27 -16.90 28.59
CA LYS A 275 55.58 -16.20 29.84
C LYS A 275 55.90 -17.19 30.97
N MET A 276 55.10 -18.24 31.11
CA MET A 276 55.36 -19.30 32.10
C MET A 276 56.69 -20.01 31.86
N GLN A 277 57.05 -20.30 30.61
CA GLN A 277 58.35 -20.90 30.26
C GLN A 277 59.52 -19.97 30.60
N LYS A 278 59.38 -18.67 30.36
CA LYS A 278 60.40 -17.66 30.73
C LYS A 278 60.58 -17.56 32.25
N ASP A 279 59.48 -17.60 32.99
CA ASP A 279 59.50 -17.46 34.45
C ASP A 279 60.06 -18.76 35.10
N ALA A 280 59.72 -19.95 34.57
CA ALA A 280 60.29 -21.23 34.99
C ALA A 280 61.80 -21.35 34.68
N ALA A 281 62.29 -20.72 33.61
CA ALA A 281 63.73 -20.67 33.29
C ALA A 281 64.50 -19.73 34.24
N CYS A 282 63.84 -18.82 34.96
CA CYS A 282 64.47 -17.90 35.91
C CYS A 282 64.60 -18.46 37.35
N GLU A 283 63.80 -19.45 37.74
CA GLU A 283 63.82 -20.02 39.12
C GLU A 283 64.84 -21.15 39.34
N GLY A 284 65.53 -21.60 38.30
CA GLY A 284 66.48 -22.72 38.37
C GLY A 284 67.91 -22.34 38.77
N HIS A 285 68.15 -21.73 39.94
CA HIS A 285 69.51 -21.66 40.51
C HIS A 285 69.53 -21.37 42.02
N VAL A 286 69.26 -22.37 42.87
CA VAL A 286 69.87 -22.46 44.22
C VAL A 286 70.10 -23.94 44.59
N THR A 287 71.36 -24.27 44.87
CA THR A 287 71.89 -25.59 45.24
C THR A 287 72.07 -25.75 46.77
N SER A 288 71.66 -26.94 47.27
CA SER A 288 72.33 -27.78 48.31
C SER A 288 72.31 -27.35 49.80
N PRO A 289 72.65 -28.21 50.81
CA PRO A 289 72.67 -29.69 50.91
C PRO A 289 71.96 -30.27 52.16
N ALA A 290 71.84 -31.60 52.16
CA ALA A 290 71.49 -32.47 53.29
C ALA A 290 72.64 -32.69 54.31
N ILE A 291 72.27 -32.99 55.57
CA ILE A 291 73.08 -33.58 56.67
C ILE A 291 72.11 -34.54 57.39
N ALA A 292 72.19 -35.88 57.41
CA ALA A 292 73.23 -36.88 57.70
C ALA A 292 73.49 -37.16 59.20
N ASN A 293 73.42 -38.47 59.55
CA ASN A 293 73.80 -39.18 60.80
C ASN A 293 72.70 -39.33 61.86
N GLY A 294 72.34 -40.52 62.37
CA GLY A 294 73.13 -41.72 62.73
C GLY A 294 73.21 -41.77 64.28
N SER A 295 73.05 -42.84 65.06
CA SER A 295 73.03 -44.30 64.90
C SER A 295 72.65 -44.95 66.26
N LEU A 296 71.96 -46.10 66.25
CA LEU A 296 72.17 -47.38 67.00
C LEU A 296 72.79 -47.31 68.43
N SER A 297 72.38 -48.03 69.50
CA SER A 297 72.11 -49.49 69.63
C SER A 297 71.93 -49.86 71.16
N PRO A 298 71.84 -51.13 71.64
CA PRO A 298 70.71 -51.61 72.44
C PRO A 298 71.06 -52.24 73.82
N GLU A 299 70.08 -52.39 74.72
CA GLU A 299 70.25 -53.29 75.88
C GLU A 299 68.96 -54.04 76.25
N LYS A 300 69.12 -55.25 76.80
CA LYS A 300 68.37 -56.49 76.50
C LYS A 300 67.23 -56.79 77.53
N PRO A 301 66.66 -58.01 77.69
CA PRO A 301 65.21 -58.22 77.51
C PRO A 301 64.47 -58.66 78.79
N VAL A 302 63.49 -57.88 79.25
CA VAL A 302 62.45 -58.36 80.17
C VAL A 302 61.14 -57.68 79.76
N ASP A 303 60.09 -58.47 79.53
CA ASP A 303 58.73 -58.10 79.08
C ASP A 303 58.60 -57.20 77.84
N LYS A 304 59.65 -57.16 77.01
CA LYS A 304 59.64 -56.37 75.77
C LYS A 304 58.54 -56.78 74.80
N THR A 305 58.08 -58.02 74.79
CA THR A 305 57.04 -58.47 73.88
C THR A 305 55.69 -57.86 74.26
N LYS A 306 55.27 -57.92 75.54
CA LYS A 306 54.01 -57.31 76.00
C LYS A 306 54.04 -55.78 76.00
N LEU A 307 55.18 -55.17 76.34
CA LEU A 307 55.36 -53.72 76.22
C LEU A 307 55.42 -53.25 74.76
N ARG A 308 55.96 -54.08 73.86
CA ARG A 308 55.96 -53.82 72.42
C ARG A 308 54.57 -54.01 71.84
N GLU A 309 53.85 -55.08 72.18
CA GLU A 309 52.45 -55.29 71.79
C GLU A 309 51.55 -54.14 72.29
N LEU A 310 51.73 -53.70 73.55
CA LEU A 310 50.99 -52.54 74.08
C LEU A 310 51.37 -51.25 73.35
N LYS A 311 52.65 -51.04 73.05
CA LYS A 311 53.12 -49.89 72.29
C LYS A 311 52.59 -49.90 70.85
N ASP A 312 52.67 -51.04 70.18
CA ASP A 312 52.18 -51.24 68.81
C ASP A 312 50.66 -51.05 68.77
N SER A 313 49.93 -51.51 69.80
CA SER A 313 48.48 -51.25 69.96
C SER A 313 48.17 -49.77 70.21
N ILE A 314 48.97 -49.05 71.01
CA ILE A 314 48.83 -47.60 71.21
C ILE A 314 49.11 -46.84 69.92
N ASP A 315 50.15 -47.24 69.18
CA ASP A 315 50.52 -46.63 67.90
C ASP A 315 49.44 -46.91 66.83
N GLU A 316 48.83 -48.10 66.81
CA GLU A 316 47.70 -48.44 65.93
C GLU A 316 46.44 -47.64 66.28
N ILE A 317 46.09 -47.52 67.57
CA ILE A 317 44.96 -46.68 68.03
C ILE A 317 45.21 -45.22 67.66
N LYS A 318 46.44 -44.74 67.77
CA LYS A 318 46.80 -43.36 67.39
C LYS A 318 46.64 -43.13 65.90
N ILE A 319 47.14 -44.03 65.05
CA ILE A 319 46.95 -43.95 63.59
C ILE A 319 45.46 -44.01 63.24
N MET A 320 44.68 -44.88 63.88
CA MET A 320 43.24 -44.96 63.68
C MET A 320 42.52 -43.67 64.10
N ALA A 321 42.91 -43.09 65.24
CA ALA A 321 42.34 -41.83 65.73
C ALA A 321 42.70 -40.66 64.81
N GLU A 322 43.95 -40.59 64.32
CA GLU A 322 44.41 -39.60 63.34
C GLU A 322 43.67 -39.76 61.99
N GLY A 323 43.47 -40.99 61.54
CA GLY A 323 42.67 -41.30 60.36
C GLY A 323 41.23 -40.84 60.50
N ARG A 324 40.57 -41.17 61.63
CA ARG A 324 39.19 -40.78 61.91
C ARG A 324 39.03 -39.27 62.10
N LEU A 325 40.04 -38.60 62.67
CA LEU A 325 40.09 -37.13 62.75
C LEU A 325 40.18 -36.51 61.35
N SER A 326 41.03 -37.07 60.48
CA SER A 326 41.21 -36.59 59.10
C SER A 326 39.93 -36.77 58.26
N GLU A 327 39.25 -37.92 58.39
CA GLU A 327 37.95 -38.17 57.75
C GLU A 327 36.86 -37.21 58.24
N LEU A 328 36.83 -36.92 59.55
CA LEU A 328 35.90 -35.97 60.13
C LEU A 328 36.17 -34.55 59.62
N GLN A 329 37.44 -34.15 59.54
CA GLN A 329 37.84 -32.84 58.99
C GLN A 329 37.47 -32.72 57.51
N ALA A 330 37.75 -33.73 56.69
CA ALA A 330 37.33 -33.74 55.28
C ALA A 330 35.81 -33.67 55.12
N SER A 331 35.06 -34.38 55.97
CA SER A 331 33.59 -34.33 55.99
C SER A 331 33.06 -32.96 56.44
N GLN A 332 33.76 -32.29 57.37
CA GLN A 332 33.42 -30.94 57.81
C GLN A 332 33.68 -29.91 56.71
N GLU A 333 34.82 -30.01 56.01
CA GLU A 333 35.14 -29.16 54.86
C GLU A 333 34.15 -29.35 53.70
N TYR A 334 33.75 -30.60 53.44
CA TYR A 334 32.72 -30.90 52.44
C TYR A 334 31.35 -30.34 52.84
N ASN A 335 30.94 -30.47 54.10
CA ASN A 335 29.70 -29.84 54.57
C ASN A 335 29.74 -28.32 54.48
N LEU A 336 30.89 -27.70 54.78
CA LEU A 336 31.10 -26.26 54.61
C LEU A 336 30.99 -25.83 53.14
N SER A 337 31.53 -26.62 52.21
CA SER A 337 31.42 -26.31 50.78
C SER A 337 29.99 -26.45 50.26
N LEU A 338 29.26 -27.47 50.71
CA LEU A 338 27.85 -27.66 50.36
C LEU A 338 26.98 -26.53 50.92
N SER A 339 27.23 -26.11 52.16
CA SER A 339 26.52 -24.98 52.77
C SER A 339 26.76 -23.66 52.02
N ARG A 340 27.97 -23.45 51.48
CA ARG A 340 28.24 -22.28 50.62
C ARG A 340 27.45 -22.36 49.32
N GLN A 341 27.44 -23.52 48.65
CA GLN A 341 26.65 -23.70 47.42
C GLN A 341 25.15 -23.47 47.65
N CYS A 342 24.60 -23.95 48.76
CA CYS A 342 23.21 -23.69 49.13
C CYS A 342 22.95 -22.18 49.32
N GLN A 343 23.88 -21.46 49.94
CA GLN A 343 23.76 -20.01 50.14
C GLN A 343 23.82 -19.25 48.81
N ASP A 344 24.70 -19.66 47.90
CA ASP A 344 24.83 -19.03 46.57
C ASP A 344 23.54 -19.20 45.76
N ILE A 345 22.96 -20.41 45.74
CA ILE A 345 21.68 -20.69 45.08
C ILE A 345 20.54 -19.87 45.71
N GLU A 346 20.52 -19.73 47.05
CA GLU A 346 19.50 -18.92 47.72
C GLU A 346 19.61 -17.43 47.34
N ASN A 347 20.83 -16.93 47.13
CA ASN A 347 21.06 -15.56 46.69
C ASN A 347 20.61 -15.36 45.23
N GLU A 348 20.95 -16.28 44.32
CA GLU A 348 20.48 -16.24 42.93
C GLU A 348 18.95 -16.22 42.85
N LEU A 349 18.27 -17.05 43.65
CA LEU A 349 16.81 -17.09 43.68
C LEU A 349 16.19 -15.75 44.15
N LYS A 350 16.83 -15.07 45.10
CA LYS A 350 16.38 -13.74 45.57
C LYS A 350 16.57 -12.68 44.49
N ASP A 351 17.67 -12.73 43.74
CA ASP A 351 17.93 -11.83 42.63
C ASP A 351 16.91 -12.02 41.51
N ASP A 352 16.59 -13.27 41.16
CA ASP A 352 15.54 -13.58 40.20
C ASP A 352 14.17 -13.08 40.67
N GLN A 353 13.83 -13.30 41.94
CA GLN A 353 12.58 -12.80 42.52
C GLN A 353 12.49 -11.27 42.47
N TYR A 354 13.62 -10.57 42.65
CA TYR A 354 13.69 -9.12 42.48
C TYR A 354 13.45 -8.70 41.02
N ILE A 355 13.97 -9.45 40.05
CA ILE A 355 13.70 -9.20 38.63
C ILE A 355 12.21 -9.36 38.32
N TYR A 356 11.57 -10.45 38.75
CA TYR A 356 10.14 -10.70 38.51
C TYR A 356 9.22 -9.67 39.18
N SER A 357 9.60 -9.19 40.37
CA SER A 357 8.88 -8.14 41.10
C SER A 357 9.21 -6.72 40.62
N SER A 358 10.20 -6.57 39.73
CA SER A 358 10.57 -5.27 39.19
C SER A 358 9.46 -4.69 38.30
N ARG A 359 9.33 -3.37 38.36
CA ARG A 359 8.36 -2.62 37.54
C ARG A 359 8.60 -2.80 36.04
N LEU A 360 9.85 -2.91 35.62
CA LEU A 360 10.23 -3.13 34.21
C LEU A 360 9.72 -4.48 33.71
N TYR A 361 9.90 -5.54 34.49
CA TYR A 361 9.41 -6.87 34.14
C TYR A 361 7.87 -6.88 34.03
N SER A 362 7.16 -6.32 35.02
CA SER A 362 5.70 -6.19 34.96
C SER A 362 5.23 -5.44 33.72
N LEU A 363 5.86 -4.30 33.39
CA LEU A 363 5.48 -3.50 32.22
C LEU A 363 5.69 -4.26 30.90
N ILE A 364 6.80 -4.99 30.77
CA ILE A 364 7.08 -5.81 29.60
C ILE A 364 6.08 -6.96 29.52
N ASN A 365 5.77 -7.61 30.64
CA ASN A 365 4.80 -8.69 30.70
C ASN A 365 3.39 -8.21 30.30
N ASP A 366 2.97 -7.03 30.77
CA ASP A 366 1.69 -6.42 30.38
C ASP A 366 1.65 -6.10 28.89
N ARG A 367 2.74 -5.58 28.32
CA ARG A 367 2.86 -5.36 26.87
C ARG A 367 2.77 -6.67 26.09
N ILE A 368 3.43 -7.74 26.55
CA ILE A 368 3.33 -9.06 25.91
C ILE A 368 1.90 -9.57 25.93
N HIS A 369 1.19 -9.45 27.07
CA HIS A 369 -0.22 -9.84 27.15
C HIS A 369 -1.11 -9.01 26.21
N HIS A 370 -0.87 -7.70 26.12
CA HIS A 370 -1.58 -6.84 25.17
C HIS A 370 -1.38 -7.29 23.72
N TRP A 371 -0.13 -7.53 23.30
CA TRP A 371 0.16 -7.99 21.94
C TRP A 371 -0.41 -9.37 21.63
N ASN A 372 -0.43 -10.28 22.61
CA ASN A 372 -1.09 -11.58 22.45
C ASN A 372 -2.61 -11.42 22.24
N ALA A 373 -3.27 -10.55 22.99
CA ALA A 373 -4.70 -10.29 22.79
C ALA A 373 -5.00 -9.67 21.42
N GLU A 374 -4.13 -8.76 20.96
CA GLU A 374 -4.26 -8.14 19.65
C GLU A 374 -4.00 -9.13 18.50
N LEU A 375 -3.04 -10.04 18.67
CA LEU A 375 -2.79 -11.16 17.74
C LEU A 375 -4.01 -12.07 17.62
N ASP A 376 -4.64 -12.44 18.74
CA ASP A 376 -5.86 -13.25 18.76
C ASP A 376 -7.03 -12.53 18.05
N ARG A 377 -7.16 -11.21 18.25
CA ARG A 377 -8.16 -10.39 17.54
C ARG A 377 -7.96 -10.43 16.03
N TYR A 378 -6.72 -10.25 15.55
CA TYR A 378 -6.42 -10.32 14.12
C TYR A 378 -6.63 -11.71 13.54
N LYS A 379 -6.35 -12.76 14.31
CA LYS A 379 -6.61 -14.14 13.91
C LYS A 379 -8.10 -14.38 13.66
N ILE A 380 -8.97 -13.96 14.58
CA ILE A 380 -10.43 -14.06 14.43
C ILE A 380 -10.91 -13.29 13.19
N LEU A 381 -10.40 -12.07 12.97
CA LEU A 381 -10.75 -11.26 11.80
C LEU A 381 -10.34 -11.95 10.49
N THR A 382 -9.15 -12.54 10.47
CA THR A 382 -8.63 -13.27 9.30
C THR A 382 -9.47 -14.51 9.00
N GLU A 383 -9.86 -15.27 10.03
CA GLU A 383 -10.76 -16.42 9.90
C GLU A 383 -12.13 -16.00 9.35
N ALA A 384 -12.68 -14.87 9.81
CA ALA A 384 -13.95 -14.32 9.31
C ALA A 384 -13.85 -13.92 7.82
N ILE A 385 -12.82 -13.17 7.43
CA ILE A 385 -12.58 -12.78 6.03
C ILE A 385 -12.40 -14.01 5.13
N GLN A 386 -11.69 -15.03 5.61
CA GLN A 386 -11.49 -16.27 4.86
C GLN A 386 -12.82 -17.02 4.66
N ALA A 387 -13.71 -17.01 5.65
CA ALA A 387 -15.05 -17.57 5.51
C ALA A 387 -15.91 -16.77 4.50
N GLU A 388 -15.89 -15.44 4.56
CA GLU A 388 -16.59 -14.57 3.61
C GLU A 388 -16.10 -14.76 2.17
N ARG A 389 -14.79 -14.90 1.96
CA ARG A 389 -14.20 -15.18 0.65
C ARG A 389 -14.79 -16.44 0.01
N SER A 390 -15.03 -17.48 0.80
CA SER A 390 -15.63 -18.72 0.31
C SER A 390 -17.09 -18.53 -0.13
N PHE A 391 -17.83 -17.67 0.58
CA PHE A 391 -19.21 -17.31 0.23
C PHE A 391 -19.25 -16.48 -1.05
N VAL A 392 -18.41 -15.45 -1.15
CA VAL A 392 -18.29 -14.60 -2.35
C VAL A 392 -17.92 -15.43 -3.57
N MET A 393 -16.93 -16.33 -3.46
CA MET A 393 -16.54 -17.21 -4.57
C MET A 393 -17.68 -18.11 -5.04
N ARG A 394 -18.52 -18.60 -4.12
CA ARG A 394 -19.70 -19.41 -4.48
C ARG A 394 -20.75 -18.56 -5.19
N ARG A 395 -21.01 -17.35 -4.68
CA ARG A 395 -21.95 -16.39 -5.27
C ARG A 395 -21.51 -15.96 -6.67
N ASP A 396 -20.22 -15.72 -6.86
CA ASP A 396 -19.62 -15.34 -8.13
C ASP A 396 -19.80 -16.44 -9.20
N LYS A 397 -19.51 -17.71 -8.84
CA LYS A 397 -19.79 -18.87 -9.72
C LYS A 397 -21.26 -18.98 -10.11
N GLU A 398 -22.18 -18.73 -9.17
CA GLU A 398 -23.61 -18.72 -9.46
C GLU A 398 -24.00 -17.61 -10.44
N LEU A 399 -23.46 -16.40 -10.26
CA LEU A 399 -23.70 -15.27 -11.16
C LEU A 399 -23.12 -15.52 -12.56
N ASN A 400 -21.93 -16.14 -12.65
CA ASN A 400 -21.34 -16.50 -13.93
C ASN A 400 -22.19 -17.50 -14.71
N LEU A 401 -22.70 -18.54 -14.04
CA LEU A 401 -23.64 -19.49 -14.66
C LEU A 401 -24.93 -18.81 -15.14
N ARG A 402 -25.46 -17.84 -14.37
CA ARG A 402 -26.62 -17.05 -14.81
C ARG A 402 -26.29 -16.19 -16.02
N ALA A 403 -25.11 -15.57 -16.07
CA ALA A 403 -24.66 -14.77 -17.20
C ALA A 403 -24.54 -15.61 -18.48
N GLU A 404 -23.90 -16.79 -18.41
CA GLU A 404 -23.80 -17.73 -19.53
C GLU A 404 -25.20 -18.17 -20.01
N SER A 405 -26.14 -18.42 -19.09
CA SER A 405 -27.52 -18.78 -19.47
C SER A 405 -28.26 -17.64 -20.17
N LEU A 406 -28.02 -16.39 -19.76
CA LEU A 406 -28.60 -15.20 -20.36
C LEU A 406 -28.02 -14.94 -21.75
N GLU A 407 -26.71 -15.10 -21.92
CA GLU A 407 -26.03 -15.00 -23.22
C GLU A 407 -26.58 -16.04 -24.21
N ALA A 408 -26.74 -17.29 -23.77
CA ALA A 408 -27.37 -18.34 -24.58
C ALA A 408 -28.82 -18.00 -24.97
N ALA A 409 -29.59 -17.38 -24.07
CA ALA A 409 -30.95 -16.91 -24.37
C ALA A 409 -30.93 -15.76 -25.39
N ASN A 410 -30.05 -14.78 -25.21
CA ASN A 410 -29.90 -13.64 -26.12
C ASN A 410 -29.48 -14.08 -27.53
N HIS A 411 -28.58 -15.04 -27.66
CA HIS A 411 -28.24 -15.62 -28.96
C HIS A 411 -29.43 -16.28 -29.65
N LYS A 412 -30.27 -17.01 -28.89
CA LYS A 412 -31.52 -17.58 -29.43
C LYS A 412 -32.48 -16.49 -29.88
N THR A 413 -32.68 -15.45 -29.07
CA THR A 413 -33.54 -14.30 -29.42
C THR A 413 -33.03 -13.59 -30.67
N THR A 414 -31.73 -13.35 -30.77
CA THR A 414 -31.11 -12.73 -31.96
C THR A 414 -31.30 -13.58 -33.21
N THR A 415 -31.13 -14.91 -33.08
CA THR A 415 -31.36 -15.85 -34.18
C THR A 415 -32.82 -15.82 -34.65
N VAL A 416 -33.77 -15.85 -33.71
CA VAL A 416 -35.20 -15.73 -34.02
C VAL A 416 -35.52 -14.37 -34.65
N GLY A 417 -34.95 -13.28 -34.14
CA GLY A 417 -35.08 -11.93 -34.71
C GLY A 417 -34.63 -11.87 -36.17
N SER A 418 -33.43 -12.38 -36.47
CA SER A 418 -32.92 -12.44 -37.85
C SER A 418 -33.82 -13.28 -38.77
N ARG A 419 -34.44 -14.35 -38.25
CA ARG A 419 -35.36 -15.19 -39.01
C ARG A 419 -36.67 -14.47 -39.31
N ILE A 420 -37.18 -13.69 -38.36
CA ILE A 420 -38.36 -12.85 -38.54
C ILE A 420 -38.11 -11.82 -39.65
N GLU A 421 -36.99 -11.09 -39.59
CA GLU A 421 -36.64 -10.10 -40.62
C GLU A 421 -36.58 -10.71 -42.03
N VAL A 422 -36.01 -11.91 -42.16
CA VAL A 422 -35.98 -12.63 -43.45
C VAL A 422 -37.38 -13.01 -43.92
N LEU A 423 -38.26 -13.45 -43.03
CA LEU A 423 -39.63 -13.82 -43.37
C LEU A 423 -40.47 -12.59 -43.73
N GLU A 424 -40.29 -11.46 -43.04
CA GLU A 424 -40.93 -10.18 -43.35
C GLU A 424 -40.54 -9.69 -44.75
N LYS A 425 -39.25 -9.74 -45.10
CA LYS A 425 -38.78 -9.41 -46.46
C LYS A 425 -39.40 -10.30 -47.53
N LYS A 426 -39.50 -11.61 -47.26
CA LYS A 426 -40.17 -12.55 -48.18
C LYS A 426 -41.65 -12.25 -48.34
N LEU A 427 -42.35 -11.95 -47.24
CA LEU A 427 -43.76 -11.57 -47.27
C LEU A 427 -43.97 -10.31 -48.10
N GLN A 428 -43.13 -9.29 -47.91
CA GLN A 428 -43.19 -8.05 -48.68
C GLN A 428 -42.96 -8.29 -50.18
N SER A 429 -42.01 -9.16 -50.53
CA SER A 429 -41.79 -9.60 -51.92
C SER A 429 -43.04 -10.28 -52.51
N CYS A 430 -43.67 -11.19 -51.77
CA CYS A 430 -44.90 -11.85 -52.21
C CYS A 430 -46.07 -10.87 -52.39
N ILE A 431 -46.18 -9.84 -51.53
CA ILE A 431 -47.20 -8.80 -51.69
C ILE A 431 -46.98 -8.01 -52.99
N ILE A 432 -45.73 -7.64 -53.28
CA ILE A 432 -45.38 -6.93 -54.52
C ILE A 432 -45.71 -7.80 -55.75
N GLU A 433 -45.32 -9.08 -55.72
CA GLU A 433 -45.60 -10.03 -56.80
C GLU A 433 -47.10 -10.24 -57.00
N LYS A 434 -47.87 -10.43 -55.93
CA LYS A 434 -49.34 -10.54 -55.98
C LYS A 434 -49.96 -9.31 -56.64
N ASN A 435 -49.53 -8.11 -56.24
CA ASN A 435 -50.05 -6.86 -56.82
C ASN A 435 -49.68 -6.72 -58.30
N GLY A 436 -48.50 -7.19 -58.71
CA GLY A 436 -48.10 -7.22 -60.11
C GLY A 436 -48.95 -8.17 -60.95
N LEU A 437 -49.18 -9.38 -60.46
CA LEU A 437 -50.05 -10.36 -61.13
C LEU A 437 -51.51 -9.86 -61.21
N GLU A 438 -52.01 -9.24 -60.15
CA GLU A 438 -53.35 -8.64 -60.13
C GLU A 438 -53.49 -7.55 -61.22
N LEU A 439 -52.48 -6.69 -61.38
CA LEU A 439 -52.43 -5.70 -62.45
C LEU A 439 -52.42 -6.35 -63.84
N GLU A 440 -51.57 -7.36 -64.06
CA GLU A 440 -51.47 -8.06 -65.35
C GLU A 440 -52.79 -8.77 -65.71
N THR A 441 -53.49 -9.34 -64.72
CA THR A 441 -54.80 -9.94 -64.94
C THR A 441 -55.88 -8.91 -65.27
N GLU A 442 -55.87 -7.75 -64.62
CA GLU A 442 -56.79 -6.64 -64.91
C GLU A 442 -56.56 -6.10 -66.33
N GLU A 443 -55.30 -5.92 -66.74
CA GLU A 443 -54.94 -5.54 -68.11
C GLU A 443 -55.42 -6.58 -69.13
N ALA A 444 -55.22 -7.87 -68.87
CA ALA A 444 -55.67 -8.95 -69.75
C ALA A 444 -57.20 -8.99 -69.89
N ILE A 445 -57.96 -8.71 -68.81
CA ILE A 445 -59.42 -8.59 -68.84
C ILE A 445 -59.82 -7.42 -69.75
N GLN A 446 -59.24 -6.24 -69.54
CA GLN A 446 -59.54 -5.05 -70.35
C GLN A 446 -59.19 -5.25 -71.83
N ASP A 447 -58.09 -5.92 -72.13
CA ASP A 447 -57.70 -6.24 -73.52
C ASP A 447 -58.66 -7.25 -74.16
N SER A 448 -59.14 -8.25 -73.42
CA SER A 448 -60.19 -9.16 -73.90
C SER A 448 -61.47 -8.41 -74.24
N GLU A 449 -61.94 -7.53 -73.35
CA GLU A 449 -63.12 -6.71 -73.60
C GLU A 449 -62.96 -5.83 -74.86
N ARG A 450 -61.77 -5.24 -75.05
CA ARG A 450 -61.46 -4.47 -76.28
C ARG A 450 -61.47 -5.35 -77.53
N GLN A 451 -60.98 -6.59 -77.46
CA GLN A 451 -61.04 -7.53 -78.58
C GLN A 451 -62.47 -7.96 -78.89
N ASP A 452 -63.30 -8.19 -77.86
CA ASP A 452 -64.71 -8.53 -78.02
C ASP A 452 -65.44 -7.38 -78.74
N ILE A 453 -65.27 -6.13 -78.27
CA ILE A 453 -65.81 -4.92 -78.93
C ILE A 453 -65.35 -4.85 -80.40
N LYS A 454 -64.05 -5.07 -80.65
CA LYS A 454 -63.50 -5.06 -82.01
C LYS A 454 -64.14 -6.15 -82.89
N SER A 455 -64.36 -7.34 -82.34
CA SER A 455 -64.99 -8.46 -83.05
C SER A 455 -66.46 -8.16 -83.39
N GLU A 456 -67.20 -7.54 -82.47
CA GLU A 456 -68.57 -7.07 -82.69
C GLU A 456 -68.63 -6.01 -83.80
N PHE A 457 -67.70 -5.04 -83.81
CA PHE A 457 -67.61 -4.05 -84.89
C PHE A 457 -67.36 -4.69 -86.26
N ILE A 458 -66.50 -5.71 -86.33
CA ILE A 458 -66.27 -6.45 -87.59
C ILE A 458 -67.54 -7.20 -88.02
N ALA A 459 -68.25 -7.83 -87.09
CA ALA A 459 -69.51 -8.51 -87.38
C ALA A 459 -70.58 -7.53 -87.88
N MET A 460 -70.74 -6.37 -87.20
CA MET A 460 -71.65 -5.29 -87.61
C MET A 460 -71.31 -4.73 -88.99
N ALA A 461 -70.02 -4.54 -89.30
CA ALA A 461 -69.58 -4.11 -90.62
C ALA A 461 -69.91 -5.16 -91.71
N SER A 462 -69.76 -6.45 -91.40
CA SER A 462 -70.12 -7.54 -92.33
C SER A 462 -71.62 -7.63 -92.57
N THR A 463 -72.45 -7.49 -91.52
CA THR A 463 -73.91 -7.47 -91.68
C THR A 463 -74.35 -6.25 -92.48
N LEU A 464 -73.79 -5.07 -92.20
CA LEU A 464 -74.09 -3.86 -92.97
C LEU A 464 -73.71 -4.03 -94.45
N SER A 465 -72.54 -4.62 -94.74
CA SER A 465 -72.13 -4.91 -96.13
C SER A 465 -73.14 -5.82 -96.84
N LYS A 466 -73.62 -6.88 -96.18
CA LYS A 466 -74.65 -7.78 -96.74
C LYS A 466 -75.99 -7.08 -96.94
N GLU A 467 -76.41 -6.24 -96.01
CA GLU A 467 -77.64 -5.44 -96.16
C GLU A 467 -77.52 -4.46 -97.33
N MET A 468 -76.35 -3.85 -97.50
CA MET A 468 -76.07 -2.96 -98.63
C MET A 468 -76.13 -3.73 -99.96
N GLU A 469 -75.52 -4.91 -100.06
CA GLU A 469 -75.63 -5.80 -101.23
C GLU A 469 -77.09 -6.20 -101.52
N MET A 470 -77.88 -6.52 -100.48
CA MET A 470 -79.30 -6.83 -100.64
C MET A 470 -80.09 -5.60 -101.13
N MET A 471 -79.82 -4.42 -100.60
CA MET A 471 -80.44 -3.17 -101.06
C MET A 471 -80.07 -2.87 -102.51
N GLU A 472 -78.81 -3.05 -102.91
CA GLU A 472 -78.38 -2.91 -104.30
C GLU A 472 -79.09 -3.89 -105.23
N ALA A 473 -79.22 -5.16 -104.80
CA ALA A 473 -79.94 -6.18 -105.57
C ALA A 473 -81.43 -5.84 -105.70
N GLN A 474 -82.06 -5.34 -104.64
CA GLN A 474 -83.44 -4.84 -104.69
C GLN A 474 -83.55 -3.65 -105.64
N LEU A 475 -82.67 -2.65 -105.52
CA LEU A 475 -82.66 -1.48 -106.39
C LEU A 475 -82.52 -1.88 -107.87
N LYS A 476 -81.66 -2.86 -108.16
CA LYS A 476 -81.52 -3.44 -109.50
C LYS A 476 -82.83 -4.08 -109.97
N ARG A 477 -83.50 -4.90 -109.14
CA ARG A 477 -84.81 -5.48 -109.49
C ARG A 477 -85.88 -4.43 -109.76
N TRP A 478 -85.95 -3.38 -108.93
CA TRP A 478 -86.88 -2.26 -109.13
C TRP A 478 -86.57 -1.53 -110.44
N LYS A 479 -85.29 -1.33 -110.76
CA LYS A 479 -84.85 -0.73 -112.03
C LYS A 479 -85.25 -1.58 -113.23
N ASP A 480 -85.02 -2.89 -113.17
CA ASP A 480 -85.40 -3.84 -114.24
C ASP A 480 -86.92 -3.87 -114.42
N THR A 481 -87.69 -3.94 -113.32
CA THR A 481 -89.16 -3.90 -113.36
C THR A 481 -89.69 -2.57 -113.93
N ALA A 482 -89.06 -1.45 -113.58
CA ALA A 482 -89.40 -0.15 -114.15
C ALA A 482 -89.09 -0.10 -115.66
N GLN A 483 -87.99 -0.70 -116.10
CA GLN A 483 -87.64 -0.82 -117.51
C GLN A 483 -88.66 -1.68 -118.27
N ASP A 484 -89.09 -2.81 -117.71
CA ASP A 484 -90.13 -3.67 -118.27
C ASP A 484 -91.48 -2.95 -118.36
N ALA A 485 -91.83 -2.17 -117.33
CA ALA A 485 -93.05 -1.35 -117.34
C ALA A 485 -93.00 -0.27 -118.43
N LEU A 486 -91.83 0.35 -118.68
CA LEU A 486 -91.63 1.27 -119.79
C LEU A 486 -91.79 0.55 -121.15
N TYR A 487 -91.18 -0.62 -121.32
CA TYR A 487 -91.30 -1.43 -122.54
C TYR A 487 -92.75 -1.86 -122.81
N LEU A 488 -93.48 -2.33 -121.80
CA LEU A 488 -94.90 -2.67 -121.91
C LEU A 488 -95.76 -1.45 -122.23
N ARG A 489 -95.43 -0.27 -121.67
CA ARG A 489 -96.09 0.99 -122.01
C ARG A 489 -95.86 1.38 -123.46
N GLU A 490 -94.62 1.24 -123.96
CA GLU A 490 -94.30 1.45 -125.38
C GLU A 490 -95.05 0.47 -126.30
N GLN A 491 -95.13 -0.82 -125.93
CA GLN A 491 -95.95 -1.80 -126.65
C GLN A 491 -97.44 -1.44 -126.65
N ALA A 492 -97.99 -1.06 -125.49
CA ALA A 492 -99.39 -0.63 -125.39
C ALA A 492 -99.66 0.62 -126.23
N GLN A 493 -98.70 1.55 -126.29
CA GLN A 493 -98.79 2.75 -127.12
C GLN A 493 -98.70 2.41 -128.61
N SER A 494 -97.82 1.48 -129.00
CA SER A 494 -97.73 0.92 -130.36
C SER A 494 -99.02 0.21 -130.78
N LEU A 495 -99.60 -0.62 -129.92
CA LEU A 495 -100.89 -1.28 -130.14
C LEU A 495 -102.03 -0.26 -130.25
N ARG A 496 -102.02 0.79 -129.44
CA ARG A 496 -103.00 1.88 -129.51
C ARG A 496 -102.90 2.65 -130.84
N VAL A 497 -101.69 2.89 -131.33
CA VAL A 497 -101.44 3.47 -132.67
C VAL A 497 -101.91 2.53 -133.78
N SER A 498 -101.68 1.22 -133.64
CA SER A 498 -102.20 0.21 -134.58
C SER A 498 -103.74 0.09 -134.55
N LEU A 499 -104.37 0.37 -133.41
CA LEU A 499 -105.84 0.40 -133.28
C LEU A 499 -106.43 1.68 -133.89
N SER A 500 -105.75 2.83 -133.74
CA SER A 500 -106.19 4.10 -134.34
C SER A 500 -106.03 4.16 -135.86
N ASN A 501 -105.21 3.28 -136.45
CA ASN A 501 -105.05 3.14 -137.90
C ASN A 501 -106.05 2.12 -138.53
N LYS A 502 -106.99 1.60 -137.74
CA LYS A 502 -108.05 0.66 -138.17
C LYS A 502 -109.46 1.28 -138.18
N VAL A 503 -109.55 2.60 -138.05
CA VAL A 503 -110.71 3.45 -138.37
C VAL A 503 -110.36 4.24 -139.62
#